data_AF-M0MKE2-F1
#
_entry.id   AF-M0MKE2-F1
#
_cell.length_a   1.000
_cell.length_b   1.000
_cell.length_c   1.000
_cell.angle_alpha   90.00
_cell.angle_beta   90.00
_cell.angle_gamma   90.00
#
_symmetry.space_group_name_H-M   'P 1'
#
loop_
_entity.id
_entity.type
_entity.pdbx_description
1 polymer ?
#
loop_
_entity_poly.entity_id
_entity_poly.type
_entity_poly.pdbx_seq_one_letter_code
_entity_poly.pdbx_strand_id
1 'polypeptide(L)'
;MEGRAEIDANVVVVAPVARLTDRQREVVATAAELGYYDVPRTATLADVATVLGVAASTVSDHLRKAESAMMSSVAEPPSSTSPSTRSARSVDDSEPKV
;
A
#
# COMPACT_ATOMS: atom_id res chain seq x y z
N MET A 1 -7.06 -11.93 -39.61
CA MET A 1 -6.48 -10.64 -39.17
C MET A 1 -7.18 -10.27 -37.87
N GLU A 2 -6.86 -10.97 -36.78
CA GLU A 2 -7.41 -10.68 -35.45
C GLU A 2 -6.30 -10.01 -34.65
N GLY A 3 -6.46 -8.70 -34.45
CA GLY A 3 -5.61 -7.91 -33.57
C GLY A 3 -5.80 -8.40 -32.15
N ARG A 4 -4.86 -9.23 -31.68
CA ARG A 4 -4.68 -9.47 -30.25
C ARG A 4 -4.30 -8.13 -29.64
N ALA A 5 -5.17 -7.60 -28.79
CA ALA A 5 -4.83 -6.50 -27.91
C ALA A 5 -3.57 -6.92 -27.14
N GLU A 6 -2.47 -6.25 -27.44
CA GLU A 6 -1.24 -6.32 -26.68
C GLU A 6 -1.57 -5.77 -25.29
N ILE A 7 -1.68 -6.66 -24.31
CA ILE A 7 -1.77 -6.24 -22.91
C ILE A 7 -0.40 -5.68 -22.58
N ASP A 8 -0.29 -4.35 -22.64
CA ASP A 8 0.87 -3.63 -22.14
C ASP A 8 1.00 -4.02 -20.66
N ALA A 9 2.06 -4.78 -20.33
CA ALA A 9 2.34 -5.33 -19.00
C ALA A 9 2.55 -4.23 -17.93
N ASN A 10 2.34 -2.98 -18.31
CA ASN A 10 2.44 -1.78 -17.51
C ASN A 10 1.08 -1.08 -17.28
N VAL A 11 -0.05 -1.81 -17.36
CA VAL A 11 -1.33 -1.34 -16.79
C VAL A 11 -1.16 -1.10 -15.28
N VAL A 12 -0.71 0.12 -14.97
CA VAL A 12 -0.93 0.96 -13.78
C VAL A 12 -1.39 0.23 -12.51
N VAL A 13 -0.60 -0.72 -11.99
CA VAL A 13 -0.71 -1.17 -10.59
C VAL A 13 0.26 -0.41 -9.68
N VAL A 14 1.06 0.51 -10.23
CA VAL A 14 2.06 1.27 -9.47
C VAL A 14 1.40 2.39 -8.65
N ALA A 15 0.26 2.93 -9.07
CA ALA A 15 -0.36 4.09 -8.41
C ALA A 15 -0.85 3.84 -6.97
N PRO A 16 -1.52 2.72 -6.63
CA PRO A 16 -2.00 2.50 -5.27
C PRO A 16 -0.87 2.27 -4.28
N VAL A 17 0.11 1.44 -4.66
CA VAL A 17 1.22 1.10 -3.76
C VAL A 17 2.22 2.26 -3.65
N ALA A 18 2.32 3.15 -4.64
CA ALA A 18 3.17 4.34 -4.57
C ALA A 18 2.74 5.35 -3.50
N ARG A 19 1.49 5.29 -3.01
CA ARG A 19 1.00 6.17 -1.93
C ARG A 19 1.34 5.67 -0.53
N LEU A 20 1.89 4.47 -0.40
CA LEU A 20 2.28 3.90 0.89
C LEU A 20 3.63 4.43 1.34
N THR A 21 3.75 4.76 2.63
CA THR A 21 5.06 4.94 3.25
C THR A 21 5.84 3.63 3.24
N ASP A 22 7.16 3.68 3.37
CA ASP A 22 7.99 2.48 3.43
C ASP A 22 7.54 1.54 4.54
N ARG A 23 7.19 2.09 5.70
CA ARG A 23 6.68 1.30 6.83
C ARG A 23 5.32 0.67 6.54
N GLN A 24 4.40 1.38 5.89
CA GLN A 24 3.11 0.81 5.48
C GLN A 24 3.29 -0.32 4.47
N ARG A 25 4.19 -0.13 3.49
CA ARG A 25 4.54 -1.15 2.50
C ARG A 25 5.13 -2.39 3.14
N GLU A 26 6.06 -2.22 4.07
CA GLU A 26 6.69 -3.31 4.82
C GLU A 26 5.65 -4.12 5.61
N VAL A 27 4.73 -3.44 6.31
CA VAL A 27 3.68 -4.11 7.09
C VAL A 27 2.72 -4.88 6.19
N VAL A 28 2.28 -4.30 5.07
CA VAL A 28 1.41 -4.97 4.09
C VAL A 28 2.11 -6.17 3.46
N ALA A 29 3.39 -6.02 3.07
CA ALA A 29 4.18 -7.11 2.48
C ALA A 29 4.32 -8.28 3.46
N THR A 30 4.71 -8.00 4.69
CA THR A 30 4.85 -9.02 5.75
C THR A 30 3.50 -9.72 6.02
N ALA A 31 2.41 -8.95 6.09
CA ALA A 31 1.07 -9.52 6.29
C ALA A 31 0.65 -10.43 5.12
N ALA A 32 0.92 -10.03 3.87
CA ALA A 32 0.66 -10.84 2.69
C ALA A 32 1.52 -12.12 2.67
N GLU A 33 2.81 -12.01 2.97
CA GLU A 33 3.74 -13.14 3.01
C GLU A 33 3.36 -14.19 4.07
N LEU A 34 2.81 -13.76 5.20
CA LEU A 34 2.32 -14.65 6.26
C LEU A 34 0.91 -15.23 5.97
N GLY A 35 0.23 -14.74 4.93
CA GLY A 35 -1.13 -15.16 4.58
C GLY A 35 -2.22 -14.56 5.47
N TYR A 36 -2.01 -13.33 5.95
CA TYR A 36 -3.04 -12.55 6.64
C TYR A 36 -4.26 -12.26 5.73
N TYR A 37 -4.01 -12.14 4.42
CA TYR A 37 -5.03 -11.87 3.41
C TYR A 37 -5.55 -13.13 2.70
N ASP A 38 -5.06 -14.31 3.07
CA ASP A 38 -5.43 -15.56 2.42
C ASP A 38 -6.86 -16.01 2.78
N VAL A 39 -7.41 -16.89 1.94
CA VAL A 39 -8.70 -17.55 2.17
C VAL A 39 -8.51 -19.07 1.98
N PRO A 40 -8.46 -19.87 3.07
CA PRO A 40 -8.56 -19.47 4.48
C PRO A 40 -7.33 -18.70 4.97
N ARG A 41 -7.54 -17.76 5.89
CA ARG A 41 -6.46 -16.96 6.51
C ARG A 41 -5.52 -17.85 7.31
N THR A 42 -4.21 -17.67 7.13
CA THR A 42 -3.17 -18.46 7.82
C THR A 42 -2.36 -17.68 8.85
N ALA A 43 -2.49 -16.35 8.89
CA ALA A 43 -1.83 -15.51 9.90
C ALA A 43 -2.75 -14.46 10.52
N THR A 44 -2.40 -14.04 11.73
CA THR A 44 -3.07 -13.02 12.53
C THR A 44 -2.25 -11.74 12.61
N LEU A 45 -2.85 -10.66 13.12
CA LEU A 45 -2.12 -9.43 13.43
C LEU A 45 -0.98 -9.65 14.44
N ALA A 46 -1.13 -10.61 15.36
CA ALA A 46 -0.11 -10.93 16.35
C ALA A 46 1.10 -11.62 15.71
N ASP A 47 0.90 -12.43 14.68
CA ASP A 47 1.99 -13.09 13.95
C ASP A 47 2.82 -12.05 13.20
N VAL A 48 2.16 -11.12 12.49
CA VAL A 48 2.82 -10.00 11.80
C VAL A 48 3.57 -9.11 12.80
N ALA A 49 2.94 -8.80 13.94
CA ALA A 49 3.53 -7.98 15.00
C ALA A 49 4.79 -8.63 15.59
N THR A 50 4.78 -9.95 15.73
CA THR A 50 5.93 -10.74 16.19
C THR A 50 7.10 -10.64 15.22
N VAL A 51 6.83 -10.76 13.91
CA VAL A 51 7.88 -10.63 12.87
C VAL A 51 8.46 -9.21 12.83
N LEU A 52 7.62 -8.19 13.01
CA LEU A 52 8.03 -6.79 12.90
C LEU A 52 8.51 -6.15 14.21
N GLY A 53 8.47 -6.89 15.33
CA GLY A 53 8.90 -6.40 16.65
C GLY A 53 8.09 -5.20 17.18
N VAL A 54 6.80 -5.14 16.87
CA VAL A 54 5.89 -4.05 17.28
C VAL A 54 4.63 -4.59 17.96
N ALA A 55 3.77 -3.71 18.48
CA ALA A 55 2.46 -4.12 19.00
C ALA A 55 1.48 -4.46 17.86
N ALA A 56 0.57 -5.40 18.11
CA ALA A 56 -0.49 -5.77 17.16
C ALA A 56 -1.41 -4.59 16.79
N SER A 57 -1.64 -3.65 17.71
CA SER A 57 -2.36 -2.40 17.43
C SER A 57 -1.61 -1.54 16.42
N THR A 58 -0.28 -1.42 16.53
CA THR A 58 0.55 -0.69 15.56
C THR A 58 0.46 -1.30 14.17
N VAL A 59 0.48 -2.63 14.06
CA VAL A 59 0.25 -3.34 12.79
C VAL A 59 -1.13 -3.02 12.23
N SER A 60 -2.18 -3.15 13.05
CA SER A 60 -3.56 -2.85 12.66
C SER A 60 -3.70 -1.42 12.12
N ASP A 61 -3.07 -0.45 12.78
CA ASP A 61 -3.10 0.96 12.36
C ASP A 61 -2.39 1.16 11.02
N HIS A 62 -1.24 0.50 10.82
CA HIS A 62 -0.50 0.57 9.56
C HIS A 62 -1.29 -0.05 8.41
N LEU A 63 -1.87 -1.23 8.62
CA LEU A 63 -2.72 -1.88 7.61
C LEU A 63 -3.93 -1.02 7.27
N ARG A 64 -4.65 -0.49 8.27
CA ARG A 64 -5.78 0.42 8.02
C ARG A 64 -5.39 1.65 7.22
N LYS A 65 -4.27 2.30 7.57
CA LYS A 65 -3.77 3.49 6.84
C LYS A 65 -3.38 3.12 5.41
N ALA A 66 -2.69 2.00 5.23
CA ALA A 66 -2.25 1.53 3.93
C ALA A 66 -3.44 1.18 3.03
N GLU A 67 -4.38 0.40 3.54
CA GLU A 67 -5.61 0.02 2.84
C GLU A 67 -6.43 1.25 2.48
N SER A 68 -6.58 2.23 3.39
CA SER A 68 -7.25 3.48 3.09
C SER A 68 -6.58 4.23 1.95
N ALA A 69 -5.25 4.36 1.96
CA ALA A 69 -4.51 5.07 0.91
C ALA A 69 -4.66 4.37 -0.45
N MET A 70 -4.60 3.04 -0.47
CA MET A 70 -4.81 2.25 -1.69
C MET A 70 -6.25 2.39 -2.20
N MET A 71 -7.25 2.23 -1.34
CA MET A 71 -8.66 2.35 -1.73
C MET A 71 -9.02 3.75 -2.21
N SER A 72 -8.47 4.80 -1.58
CA SER A 72 -8.65 6.18 -2.06
C SER A 72 -8.09 6.37 -3.48
N SER A 73 -6.93 5.77 -3.79
CA SER A 73 -6.36 5.85 -5.13
C SER A 73 -7.18 5.11 -6.19
N VAL A 74 -7.87 4.03 -5.80
CA VAL A 74 -8.73 3.25 -6.69
C VAL A 74 -10.10 3.93 -6.88
N ALA A 75 -10.60 4.59 -5.84
CA ALA A 75 -11.88 5.30 -5.87
C ALA A 75 -11.83 6.64 -6.61
N GLU A 76 -10.65 7.25 -6.77
CA GLU A 76 -10.48 8.43 -7.63
C GLU A 76 -10.74 8.01 -9.09
N PRO A 77 -11.76 8.57 -9.78
CA PRO A 77 -11.91 8.34 -11.22
C PRO A 77 -10.64 8.81 -11.94
N PRO A 78 -10.27 8.22 -13.10
CA PRO A 78 -9.13 8.69 -13.87
C PRO A 78 -9.41 10.12 -14.34
N SER A 79 -9.08 11.09 -13.49
CA SER A 79 -9.19 12.49 -13.82
C SER A 79 -8.23 12.75 -14.97
N SER A 80 -8.75 13.40 -16.02
CA SER A 80 -7.98 13.85 -17.18
C SER A 80 -6.68 14.50 -16.70
N THR A 81 -5.58 13.75 -16.80
CA THR A 81 -4.27 14.18 -16.34
C THR A 81 -3.75 15.23 -17.31
N SER A 82 -4.15 16.49 -17.11
CA SER A 82 -3.32 17.62 -17.51
C SER A 82 -2.17 17.68 -16.51
N PRO A 83 -0.90 17.69 -16.95
CA PRO A 83 0.24 17.81 -16.06
C PRO A 83 0.29 19.25 -15.55
N SER A 84 -0.43 19.52 -14.46
CA SER A 84 -0.32 20.78 -13.73
C SER A 84 0.95 20.72 -12.89
N THR A 85 2.04 21.18 -13.48
CA THR A 85 3.30 21.45 -12.80
C THR A 85 3.10 22.51 -11.72
N ARG A 86 3.12 22.12 -10.43
CA ARG A 86 3.40 23.03 -9.30
C ARG A 86 3.81 22.19 -8.07
N SER A 87 5.11 22.04 -7.83
CA SER A 87 5.90 22.83 -6.87
C SER A 87 5.58 22.58 -5.39
N ALA A 88 6.45 21.77 -4.77
CA ALA A 88 6.95 21.80 -3.39
C ALA A 88 5.98 21.63 -2.20
N ARG A 89 6.18 20.56 -1.42
CA ARG A 89 6.86 20.67 -0.11
C ARG A 89 7.23 19.30 0.47
N SER A 90 8.47 19.22 0.93
CA SER A 90 9.01 18.18 1.80
C SER A 90 8.20 18.10 3.09
N VAL A 91 7.74 16.91 3.47
CA VAL A 91 7.46 16.57 4.87
C VAL A 91 8.27 15.33 5.21
N ASP A 92 9.37 15.60 5.89
CA ASP A 92 10.12 14.64 6.67
C ASP A 92 9.26 14.26 7.88
N ASP A 93 8.94 12.98 8.04
CA ASP A 93 8.26 12.46 9.24
C ASP A 93 9.27 11.64 10.03
N SER A 94 10.15 12.35 10.74
CA SER A 94 10.92 11.81 11.84
C SER A 94 10.03 11.77 13.09
N GLU A 95 9.39 10.63 13.40
CA GLU A 95 8.80 10.42 14.73
C GLU A 95 9.90 10.13 15.77
N PRO A 96 9.89 10.78 16.95
CA PRO A 96 10.86 10.53 18.01
C PRO A 96 10.46 9.27 18.80
N LYS A 97 11.41 8.35 18.98
CA LYS A 97 11.28 7.20 19.88
C LYS A 97 11.56 7.65 21.32
N VAL A 98 10.53 7.63 22.18
CA VAL A 98 10.65 7.69 23.65
C VAL A 98 10.66 6.29 24.24
#